data_AF-A0A1S3EMB7-F1
#
_entry.id   AF-A0A1S3EMB7-F1
#
_cell.length_a   1.000
_cell.length_b   1.000
_cell.length_c   1.000
_cell.angle_alpha   90.00
_cell.angle_beta   90.00
_cell.angle_gamma   90.00
#
_symmetry.space_group_name_H-M   'P 1'
#
loop_
_entity.id
_entity.type
_entity.pdbx_description
1 polymer ?
#
loop_
_entity_poly.entity_id
_entity_poly.type
_entity_poly.pdbx_seq_one_letter_code
_entity_poly.pdbx_strand_id
1 'polypeptide(L)'
;MALALCLQVLGSLCGWLLLYTSFCCLNKHRSYEWSCRLVTFTHGVLSIGLSAYIGFINGPWPFTHPGSPNTPLQVHVLCLTLGYFIFDLGWCIYFRSEGALMLAHHTLSILGIIMALVLGESGTEVNAVLFGSEITNPLLQMRWFLRETGHYHSFTGDVVDFLFVALFTGVRIGVGAHLLFCEMVSPTPKWFVKVGGVAMYAVSWCFMFSIWRFAWKKSIKKYHAWRSRRSEERQLKHNGHLKTH
;
A
#
# COMPACT_ATOMS: atom_id res chain seq x y z
N MET A 1 27.01 9.82 12.36
CA MET A 1 25.64 9.28 12.22
C MET A 1 24.94 9.79 10.97
N ALA A 2 24.74 11.11 10.78
CA ALA A 2 24.04 11.67 9.61
C ALA A 2 24.65 11.25 8.25
N LEU A 3 25.97 11.32 8.09
CA LEU A 3 26.65 10.89 6.85
C LEU A 3 26.35 9.41 6.52
N ALA A 4 26.37 8.53 7.51
CA ALA A 4 26.08 7.10 7.31
C ALA A 4 24.63 6.87 6.87
N LEU A 5 23.67 7.60 7.45
CA LEU A 5 22.26 7.55 7.02
C LEU A 5 22.10 8.05 5.57
N CYS A 6 22.73 9.18 5.23
CA CYS A 6 22.71 9.70 3.86
C CYS A 6 23.28 8.68 2.87
N LEU A 7 24.42 8.06 3.18
CA LEU A 7 25.02 7.02 2.33
C LEU A 7 24.12 5.80 2.17
N GLN A 8 23.44 5.34 3.23
CA GLN A 8 22.50 4.23 3.15
C GLN A 8 21.28 4.57 2.28
N VAL A 9 20.71 5.77 2.43
CA VAL A 9 19.56 6.21 1.63
C VAL A 9 19.96 6.40 0.16
N LEU A 10 21.12 7.00 -0.11
CA LEU A 10 21.65 7.14 -1.47
C LEU A 10 21.95 5.78 -2.11
N GLY A 11 22.57 4.88 -1.36
CA GLY A 11 22.81 3.50 -1.80
C GLY A 11 21.52 2.77 -2.13
N SER A 12 20.49 2.91 -1.29
CA SER A 12 19.16 2.37 -1.55
C SER A 12 18.53 2.98 -2.80
N LEU A 13 18.55 4.31 -2.95
CA LEU A 13 18.00 5.01 -4.12
C LEU A 13 18.69 4.54 -5.41
N CYS A 14 20.02 4.44 -5.40
CA CYS A 14 20.79 3.88 -6.51
C CYS A 14 20.37 2.44 -6.81
N GLY A 15 20.19 1.60 -5.78
CA GLY A 15 19.69 0.23 -5.94
C GLY A 15 18.34 0.16 -6.64
N TRP A 16 17.38 1.01 -6.23
CA TRP A 16 16.06 1.07 -6.87
C TRP A 16 16.10 1.58 -8.31
N LEU A 17 16.93 2.58 -8.60
CA LEU A 17 17.15 3.08 -9.97
C LEU A 17 17.79 2.03 -10.89
N LEU A 18 18.76 1.27 -10.37
CA LEU A 18 19.38 0.17 -11.10
C LEU A 18 18.36 -0.93 -11.36
N LEU A 19 17.56 -1.32 -10.37
CA LEU A 19 16.49 -2.31 -10.53
C LEU A 19 15.47 -1.87 -11.58
N TYR A 20 15.03 -0.61 -11.54
CA TYR A 20 14.14 -0.02 -12.54
C TYR A 20 14.73 -0.10 -13.95
N THR A 21 16.01 0.25 -14.10
CA THR A 21 16.72 0.19 -15.38
C THR A 21 16.81 -1.25 -15.87
N SER A 22 17.14 -2.20 -14.99
CA SER A 22 17.15 -3.63 -15.32
C SER A 22 15.79 -4.11 -15.78
N PHE A 23 14.70 -3.76 -15.09
CA PHE A 23 13.35 -4.12 -15.53
C PHE A 23 12.97 -3.49 -16.87
N CYS A 24 13.37 -2.25 -17.15
CA CYS A 24 13.21 -1.63 -18.47
C CYS A 24 13.96 -2.41 -19.56
N CYS A 25 15.19 -2.84 -19.28
CA CYS A 25 15.99 -3.61 -20.23
C CYS A 25 15.46 -5.03 -20.46
N LEU A 26 14.85 -5.66 -19.45
CA LEU A 26 14.27 -6.99 -19.55
C LEU A 26 12.87 -6.96 -20.22
N ASN A 27 12.11 -5.89 -20.01
CA ASN A 27 10.74 -5.74 -20.51
C ASN A 27 10.63 -4.67 -21.62
N LYS A 28 11.56 -4.67 -22.59
CA LYS A 28 11.61 -3.66 -23.68
C LYS A 28 10.32 -3.51 -24.51
N HIS A 29 9.47 -4.53 -24.50
CA HIS A 29 8.19 -4.56 -25.20
C HIS A 29 7.02 -3.99 -24.37
N ARG A 30 7.27 -3.62 -23.10
CA ARG A 30 6.28 -3.03 -22.19
C ARG A 30 6.56 -1.54 -21.99
N SER A 31 5.58 -0.85 -21.41
CA SER A 31 5.71 0.56 -21.05
C SER A 31 6.73 0.75 -19.91
N TYR A 32 7.26 1.97 -19.79
CA TYR A 32 8.08 2.34 -18.64
C TYR A 32 7.33 2.21 -17.30
N GLU A 33 6.01 2.47 -17.31
CA GLU A 33 5.16 2.26 -16.14
C GLU A 33 5.17 0.80 -15.69
N TRP A 34 5.15 -0.17 -16.61
CA TRP A 34 5.26 -1.60 -16.27
C TRP A 34 6.48 -1.89 -15.40
N SER A 35 7.65 -1.39 -15.81
CA SER A 35 8.90 -1.56 -15.06
C SER A 35 8.85 -0.86 -13.70
N CYS A 36 8.25 0.34 -13.62
CA CYS A 36 8.06 1.03 -12.35
C CYS A 36 7.15 0.24 -11.40
N ARG A 37 6.03 -0.29 -11.90
CA ARG A 37 5.08 -1.11 -11.14
C ARG A 37 5.72 -2.41 -10.63
N LEU A 38 6.67 -2.98 -11.38
CA LEU A 38 7.48 -4.12 -10.90
C LEU A 38 8.42 -3.72 -9.75
N VAL A 39 9.04 -2.54 -9.81
CA VAL A 39 9.82 -2.00 -8.69
C VAL A 39 8.93 -1.79 -7.46
N THR A 40 7.78 -1.15 -7.63
CA THR A 40 6.79 -0.94 -6.55
C THR A 40 6.33 -2.26 -5.95
N PHE A 41 6.04 -3.27 -6.77
CA PHE A 41 5.65 -4.60 -6.29
C PHE A 41 6.79 -5.25 -5.48
N THR A 42 8.02 -5.18 -5.98
CA THR A 42 9.21 -5.73 -5.31
C THR A 42 9.44 -5.04 -3.97
N HIS A 43 9.36 -3.71 -3.94
CA HIS A 43 9.42 -2.93 -2.71
C HIS A 43 8.34 -3.36 -1.71
N GLY A 44 7.08 -3.41 -2.14
CA GLY A 44 5.97 -3.81 -1.28
C GLY A 44 6.21 -5.17 -0.62
N VAL A 45 6.60 -6.19 -1.39
CA VAL A 45 6.90 -7.53 -0.86
C VAL A 45 8.06 -7.51 0.15
N LEU A 46 9.16 -6.83 -0.19
CA LEU A 46 10.33 -6.74 0.69
C LEU A 46 10.01 -5.97 1.98
N SER A 47 9.35 -4.83 1.87
CA SER A 47 8.95 -3.99 3.01
C SER A 47 8.01 -4.74 3.94
N ILE A 48 7.00 -5.43 3.42
CA ILE A 48 6.09 -6.26 4.22
C ILE A 48 6.88 -7.33 4.98
N GLY A 49 7.75 -8.09 4.31
CA GLY A 49 8.52 -9.16 4.93
C GLY A 49 9.45 -8.66 6.04
N LEU A 50 10.21 -7.60 5.76
CA LEU A 50 11.17 -7.03 6.70
C LEU A 50 10.48 -6.36 7.90
N SER A 51 9.43 -5.58 7.66
CA SER A 51 8.66 -4.94 8.74
C SER A 51 7.85 -5.93 9.57
N ALA A 52 7.35 -7.02 8.97
CA ALA A 52 6.75 -8.12 9.71
C ALA A 52 7.78 -8.81 10.62
N TYR A 53 8.98 -9.10 10.11
CA TYR A 53 10.04 -9.67 10.93
C TYR A 53 10.41 -8.76 12.10
N ILE A 54 10.52 -7.45 11.86
CA ILE A 54 10.74 -6.47 12.93
C ILE A 54 9.61 -6.52 13.96
N GLY A 55 8.36 -6.42 13.51
CA GLY A 55 7.21 -6.31 14.41
C GLY A 55 6.96 -7.59 15.22
N PHE A 56 7.00 -8.76 14.58
CA PHE A 56 6.59 -10.02 15.19
C PHE A 56 7.73 -10.82 15.83
N ILE A 57 8.98 -10.60 15.42
CA ILE A 57 10.12 -11.43 15.85
C ILE A 57 11.20 -10.60 16.56
N ASN A 58 11.68 -9.51 15.95
CA ASN A 58 12.80 -8.74 16.50
C ASN A 58 12.38 -7.80 17.64
N GLY A 59 11.18 -7.22 17.53
CA GLY A 59 10.67 -6.20 18.43
C GLY A 59 11.37 -4.85 18.30
N PRO A 60 11.03 -3.90 19.18
CA PRO A 60 9.99 -3.99 20.21
C PRO A 60 8.56 -3.96 19.62
N TRP A 61 7.56 -4.36 20.42
CA TRP A 61 6.17 -4.49 19.94
C TRP A 61 5.47 -3.12 19.82
N PRO A 62 4.98 -2.73 18.63
CA PRO A 62 4.52 -1.36 18.35
C PRO A 62 3.32 -0.88 19.18
N PHE A 63 2.47 -1.79 19.66
CA PHE A 63 1.29 -1.41 20.46
C PHE A 63 1.60 -1.14 21.94
N THR A 64 2.82 -1.46 22.38
CA THR A 64 3.23 -1.36 23.79
C THR A 64 4.45 -0.46 23.98
N HIS A 65 5.28 -0.32 22.95
CA HIS A 65 6.55 0.40 23.01
C HIS A 65 6.72 1.48 21.92
N PRO A 66 5.67 2.27 21.58
CA PRO A 66 5.86 3.39 20.65
C PRO A 66 6.86 4.40 21.24
N GLY A 67 7.56 5.15 20.40
CA GLY A 67 8.55 6.16 20.80
C GLY A 67 9.88 5.58 21.28
N SER A 68 10.06 4.25 21.25
CA SER A 68 11.32 3.61 21.64
C SER A 68 12.49 4.02 20.71
N PRO A 69 13.75 3.94 21.19
CA PRO A 69 14.92 4.12 20.35
C PRO A 69 14.93 3.16 19.17
N ASN A 70 15.39 3.64 18.02
CA ASN A 70 15.42 2.85 16.79
C ASN A 70 16.43 1.73 16.89
N THR A 71 16.03 0.52 16.51
CA THR A 71 16.98 -0.60 16.36
C THR A 71 17.78 -0.45 15.06
N PRO A 72 19.00 -1.02 14.98
CA PRO A 72 19.78 -0.98 13.74
C PRO A 72 19.04 -1.55 12.52
N LEU A 73 18.24 -2.61 12.73
CA LEU A 73 17.44 -3.22 11.68
C LEU A 73 16.29 -2.30 11.24
N GLN A 74 15.60 -1.66 12.19
CA GLN A 74 14.58 -0.65 11.88
C GLN A 74 15.18 0.48 11.03
N VAL A 75 16.35 1.01 11.42
CA VAL A 75 17.05 2.06 10.65
C VAL A 75 17.34 1.59 9.23
N HIS A 76 17.84 0.36 9.05
CA HIS A 76 18.16 -0.16 7.72
C HIS A 76 16.92 -0.28 6.82
N VAL A 77 15.81 -0.81 7.35
CA VAL A 77 14.53 -0.94 6.63
C VAL A 77 13.94 0.43 6.28
N LEU A 78 14.03 1.39 7.21
CA LEU A 78 13.60 2.77 6.98
C LEU A 78 14.45 3.46 5.90
N CYS A 79 15.77 3.27 5.89
CA CYS A 79 16.63 3.79 4.82
C CYS A 79 16.33 3.16 3.46
N LEU A 80 16.13 1.83 3.41
CA LEU A 80 15.73 1.10 2.20
C LEU A 80 14.41 1.63 1.62
N THR A 81 13.45 1.88 2.51
CA THR A 81 12.11 2.37 2.16
C THR A 81 12.12 3.84 1.75
N LEU A 82 12.92 4.67 2.44
CA LEU A 82 13.06 6.07 2.10
C LEU A 82 13.66 6.24 0.68
N GLY A 83 14.69 5.47 0.35
CA GLY A 83 15.26 5.45 -0.99
C GLY A 83 14.22 5.08 -2.06
N TYR A 84 13.37 4.09 -1.79
CA TYR A 84 12.27 3.72 -2.66
C TYR A 84 11.24 4.86 -2.82
N PHE A 85 10.75 5.44 -1.72
CA PHE A 85 9.74 6.48 -1.81
C PHE A 85 10.23 7.74 -2.51
N ILE A 86 11.52 8.08 -2.39
CA ILE A 86 12.12 9.17 -3.16
C ILE A 86 12.11 8.84 -4.66
N PHE A 87 12.51 7.63 -5.04
CA PHE A 87 12.43 7.14 -6.42
C PHE A 87 10.99 7.22 -6.96
N ASP A 88 10.04 6.64 -6.24
CA ASP A 88 8.65 6.48 -6.65
C ASP A 88 7.92 7.83 -6.73
N LEU A 89 8.15 8.72 -5.75
CA LEU A 89 7.61 10.08 -5.79
C LEU A 89 8.16 10.87 -6.98
N GLY A 90 9.47 10.78 -7.22
CA GLY A 90 10.11 11.41 -8.38
C GLY A 90 9.53 10.91 -9.70
N TRP A 91 9.33 9.60 -9.82
CA TRP A 91 8.71 8.97 -10.98
C TRP A 91 7.27 9.46 -11.17
N CYS A 92 6.46 9.46 -10.10
CA CYS A 92 5.07 9.92 -10.12
C CYS A 92 4.92 11.40 -10.52
N ILE A 93 5.82 12.27 -10.04
CA ILE A 93 5.83 13.70 -10.41
C ILE A 93 6.23 13.87 -11.88
N TYR A 94 7.29 13.17 -12.31
CA TYR A 94 7.82 13.29 -13.67
C TYR A 94 6.81 12.81 -14.72
N PHE A 95 6.22 11.63 -14.52
CA PHE A 95 5.26 11.03 -15.45
C PHE A 95 3.81 11.46 -15.20
N ARG A 96 3.52 12.19 -14.11
CA ARG A 96 2.16 12.59 -13.67
C ARG A 96 1.19 11.40 -13.63
N SER A 97 1.68 10.26 -13.16
CA SER A 97 0.96 8.99 -13.18
C SER A 97 -0.11 8.86 -12.10
N GLU A 98 0.05 9.60 -11.00
CA GLU A 98 -0.77 9.43 -9.79
C GLU A 98 -1.43 10.73 -9.34
N GLY A 99 -2.56 10.59 -8.64
CA GLY A 99 -3.34 11.73 -8.14
C GLY A 99 -2.77 12.38 -6.88
N ALA A 100 -3.22 13.61 -6.58
CA ALA A 100 -2.74 14.41 -5.45
C ALA A 100 -2.82 13.69 -4.08
N LEU A 101 -3.82 12.84 -3.85
CA LEU A 101 -3.95 12.07 -2.61
C LEU A 101 -2.80 11.07 -2.43
N MET A 102 -2.36 10.43 -3.51
CA MET A 102 -1.22 9.52 -3.46
C MET A 102 0.09 10.28 -3.28
N LEU A 103 0.28 11.41 -3.97
CA LEU A 103 1.44 12.26 -3.76
C LEU A 103 1.53 12.79 -2.31
N ALA A 104 0.40 13.16 -1.71
CA ALA A 104 0.34 13.55 -0.30
C ALA A 104 0.72 12.39 0.63
N HIS A 105 0.22 11.17 0.35
CA HIS A 105 0.62 9.97 1.07
C HIS A 105 2.13 9.72 1.02
N HIS A 106 2.74 9.73 -0.17
CA HIS A 106 4.20 9.57 -0.32
C HIS A 106 4.98 10.67 0.40
N THR A 107 4.54 11.92 0.27
CA THR A 107 5.21 13.06 0.91
C THR A 107 5.20 12.89 2.43
N LEU A 108 4.04 12.57 3.02
CA LEU A 108 3.94 12.36 4.46
C LEU A 108 4.71 11.10 4.92
N SER A 109 4.73 10.02 4.12
CA SER A 109 5.56 8.84 4.40
C SER A 109 7.05 9.19 4.44
N ILE A 110 7.54 9.94 3.45
CA ILE A 110 8.93 10.42 3.39
C ILE A 110 9.26 11.26 4.63
N LEU A 111 8.40 12.22 4.96
CA LEU A 111 8.59 13.08 6.12
C LEU A 111 8.59 12.26 7.42
N GLY A 112 7.66 11.32 7.58
CA GLY A 112 7.57 10.43 8.74
C GLY A 112 8.84 9.58 8.92
N ILE A 113 9.34 9.00 7.84
CA ILE A 113 10.57 8.19 7.86
C ILE A 113 11.79 9.06 8.18
N ILE A 114 11.94 10.23 7.54
CA ILE A 114 13.02 11.17 7.82
C ILE A 114 12.99 11.59 9.30
N MET A 115 11.81 11.91 9.83
CA MET A 115 11.66 12.27 11.24
C MET A 115 12.14 11.16 12.17
N ALA A 116 11.69 9.91 11.97
CA ALA A 116 12.15 8.79 12.80
C ALA A 116 13.67 8.57 12.71
N LEU A 117 14.25 8.68 11.51
CA LEU A 117 15.69 8.52 11.31
C LEU A 117 16.51 9.64 11.97
N VAL A 118 16.06 10.90 11.87
CA VAL A 118 16.76 12.06 12.45
C VAL A 118 16.65 12.07 13.97
N LEU A 119 15.48 11.70 14.51
CA LEU A 119 15.28 11.63 15.96
C LEU A 119 16.00 10.43 16.60
N GLY A 120 16.20 9.35 15.85
CA GLY A 120 16.72 8.09 16.40
C GLY A 120 15.71 7.36 17.29
N GLU A 121 14.43 7.77 17.24
CA GLU A 121 13.32 7.24 18.03
C GLU A 121 12.10 7.04 17.12
N SER A 122 11.08 6.35 17.60
CA SER A 122 9.79 6.14 16.92
C SER A 122 9.83 5.23 15.68
N GLY A 123 10.95 4.56 15.41
CA GLY A 123 11.12 3.63 14.30
C GLY A 123 10.28 2.36 14.43
N THR A 124 9.78 2.07 15.65
CA THR A 124 8.91 0.93 15.95
C THR A 124 7.52 1.14 15.36
N GLU A 125 6.86 2.23 15.71
CA GLU A 125 5.55 2.61 15.18
C GLU A 125 5.64 2.97 13.69
N VAL A 126 6.70 3.63 13.23
CA VAL A 126 6.87 3.93 11.80
C VAL A 126 7.04 2.65 10.97
N ASN A 127 7.77 1.62 11.47
CA ASN A 127 7.80 0.31 10.80
C ASN A 127 6.45 -0.40 10.82
N ALA A 128 5.68 -0.28 11.91
CA ALA A 128 4.35 -0.88 11.97
C ALA A 128 3.36 -0.20 11.00
N VAL A 129 3.43 1.13 10.89
CA VAL A 129 2.69 1.89 9.87
C VAL A 129 3.15 1.47 8.47
N LEU A 130 4.46 1.32 8.23
CA LEU A 130 4.99 0.84 6.96
C LEU A 130 4.45 -0.55 6.59
N PHE A 131 4.45 -1.50 7.54
CA PHE A 131 3.87 -2.82 7.34
C PHE A 131 2.39 -2.72 6.95
N GLY A 132 1.60 -2.03 7.78
CA GLY A 132 0.16 -1.90 7.59
C GLY A 132 -0.21 -1.14 6.32
N SER A 133 0.58 -0.14 5.93
CA SER A 133 0.38 0.56 4.66
C SER A 133 0.78 -0.35 3.49
N GLU A 134 1.95 -0.95 3.48
CA GLU A 134 2.42 -1.69 2.30
C GLU A 134 1.66 -3.00 2.06
N ILE A 135 1.01 -3.60 3.07
CA ILE A 135 0.32 -4.89 2.91
C ILE A 135 -0.71 -4.93 1.77
N THR A 136 -1.32 -3.80 1.43
CA THR A 136 -2.29 -3.70 0.32
C THR A 136 -1.65 -3.40 -1.03
N ASN A 137 -0.39 -2.94 -1.06
CA ASN A 137 0.27 -2.43 -2.26
C ASN A 137 0.53 -3.53 -3.31
N PRO A 138 1.02 -4.74 -2.98
CA PRO A 138 1.15 -5.81 -3.96
C PRO A 138 -0.16 -6.14 -4.69
N LEU A 139 -1.30 -6.07 -4.00
CA LEU A 139 -2.62 -6.26 -4.62
C LEU A 139 -3.00 -5.11 -5.55
N LEU A 140 -2.66 -3.87 -5.20
CA LEU A 140 -2.84 -2.71 -6.07
C LEU A 140 -2.03 -2.86 -7.37
N GLN A 141 -0.77 -3.29 -7.26
CA GLN A 141 0.08 -3.55 -8.43
C GLN A 141 -0.45 -4.73 -9.26
N MET A 142 -0.84 -5.84 -8.61
CA MET A 142 -1.43 -6.99 -9.31
C MET A 142 -2.70 -6.62 -10.06
N ARG A 143 -3.56 -5.76 -9.48
CA ARG A 143 -4.73 -5.21 -10.14
C ARG A 143 -4.38 -4.41 -11.39
N TRP A 144 -3.33 -3.59 -11.33
CA TRP A 144 -2.83 -2.84 -12.49
C TRP A 144 -2.34 -3.80 -13.58
N PHE A 145 -1.51 -4.80 -13.25
CA PHE A 145 -1.03 -5.79 -14.23
C PHE A 145 -2.16 -6.60 -14.88
N LEU A 146 -3.19 -6.96 -14.11
CA LEU A 146 -4.37 -7.65 -14.66
C LEU A 146 -5.14 -6.76 -15.64
N ARG A 147 -5.19 -5.45 -15.43
CA ARG A 147 -5.81 -4.51 -16.39
C ARG A 147 -4.96 -4.40 -17.65
N GLU A 148 -3.67 -4.21 -17.49
CA GLU A 148 -2.72 -4.05 -18.60
C GLU A 148 -2.64 -5.31 -19.49
N THR A 149 -2.85 -6.48 -18.91
CA THR A 149 -2.87 -7.75 -19.66
C THR A 149 -4.27 -8.17 -20.13
N GLY A 150 -5.32 -7.39 -19.86
CA GLY A 150 -6.70 -7.70 -20.26
C GLY A 150 -7.43 -8.74 -19.39
N HIS A 151 -6.82 -9.23 -18.31
CA HIS A 151 -7.37 -10.26 -17.42
C HIS A 151 -8.14 -9.72 -16.20
N TYR A 152 -8.38 -8.41 -16.11
CA TYR A 152 -9.02 -7.79 -14.95
C TYR A 152 -10.46 -8.27 -14.68
N HIS A 153 -11.22 -8.66 -15.71
CA HIS A 153 -12.59 -9.16 -15.56
C HIS A 153 -12.67 -10.66 -15.24
N SER A 154 -11.53 -11.30 -14.96
CA SER A 154 -11.45 -12.70 -14.52
C SER A 154 -11.80 -12.87 -13.04
N PHE A 155 -11.98 -14.13 -12.62
CA PHE A 155 -12.10 -14.50 -11.21
C PHE A 155 -10.92 -13.99 -10.38
N THR A 156 -9.69 -14.06 -10.90
CA THR A 156 -8.50 -13.53 -10.24
C THR A 156 -8.63 -12.04 -9.95
N GLY A 157 -9.10 -11.24 -10.91
CA GLY A 157 -9.31 -9.80 -10.71
C GLY A 157 -10.35 -9.49 -9.64
N ASP A 158 -11.37 -10.33 -9.49
CA ASP A 158 -12.35 -10.21 -8.42
C ASP A 158 -11.77 -10.56 -7.05
N VAL A 159 -10.96 -11.62 -6.96
CA VAL A 159 -10.23 -11.98 -5.73
C VAL A 159 -9.28 -10.85 -5.32
N VAL A 160 -8.54 -10.27 -6.26
CA VAL A 160 -7.62 -9.14 -5.98
C VAL A 160 -8.38 -7.94 -5.40
N ASP A 161 -9.47 -7.52 -6.05
CA ASP A 161 -10.27 -6.39 -5.57
C ASP A 161 -10.86 -6.67 -4.17
N PHE A 162 -11.33 -7.90 -3.92
CA PHE A 162 -11.87 -8.29 -2.61
C PHE A 162 -10.79 -8.25 -1.52
N LEU A 163 -9.65 -8.91 -1.76
CA LEU A 163 -8.54 -8.93 -0.80
C LEU A 163 -8.00 -7.53 -0.55
N PHE A 164 -7.92 -6.69 -1.58
CA PHE A 164 -7.48 -5.31 -1.44
C PHE A 164 -8.42 -4.53 -0.51
N VAL A 165 -9.73 -4.60 -0.73
CA VAL A 165 -10.72 -3.94 0.15
C VAL A 165 -10.66 -4.49 1.56
N ALA A 166 -10.61 -5.82 1.72
CA ALA A 166 -10.60 -6.48 3.02
C ALA A 166 -9.35 -6.09 3.85
N LEU A 167 -8.16 -6.13 3.26
CA LEU A 167 -6.92 -5.72 3.93
C LEU A 167 -6.88 -4.21 4.19
N PHE A 168 -7.39 -3.40 3.27
CA PHE A 168 -7.44 -1.95 3.47
C PHE A 168 -8.36 -1.61 4.66
N THR A 169 -9.55 -2.19 4.73
CA THR A 169 -10.48 -1.95 5.85
C THR A 169 -9.98 -2.57 7.15
N GLY A 170 -9.57 -3.84 7.14
CA GLY A 170 -9.17 -4.55 8.34
C GLY A 170 -7.85 -4.05 8.92
N VAL A 171 -6.82 -3.94 8.09
CA VAL A 171 -5.47 -3.58 8.55
C VAL A 171 -5.27 -2.07 8.57
N ARG A 172 -5.42 -1.38 7.43
CA ARG A 172 -5.12 0.07 7.37
C ARG A 172 -6.09 0.92 8.20
N ILE A 173 -7.37 0.57 8.23
CA ILE A 173 -8.36 1.30 9.04
C ILE A 173 -8.48 0.69 10.44
N GLY A 174 -8.82 -0.60 10.56
CA GLY A 174 -9.04 -1.23 11.86
C GLY A 174 -7.79 -1.28 12.74
N VAL A 175 -6.78 -2.04 12.32
CA VAL A 175 -5.51 -2.15 13.07
C VAL A 175 -4.79 -0.80 13.14
N GLY A 176 -4.85 0.01 12.08
CA GLY A 176 -4.33 1.37 12.06
C GLY A 176 -4.94 2.29 13.13
N ALA A 177 -6.25 2.19 13.39
CA ALA A 177 -6.90 2.93 14.48
C ALA A 177 -6.34 2.55 15.84
N HIS A 178 -6.15 1.24 16.08
CA HIS A 178 -5.63 0.75 17.34
C HIS A 178 -4.16 1.18 17.54
N LEU A 179 -3.35 1.11 16.49
CA LEU A 179 -1.96 1.56 16.53
C LEU A 179 -1.87 3.06 16.84
N LEU A 180 -2.65 3.89 16.14
CA LEU A 180 -2.72 5.32 16.40
C LEU A 180 -3.19 5.61 17.83
N PHE A 181 -4.18 4.88 18.33
CA PHE A 181 -4.62 5.03 19.72
C PHE A 181 -3.49 4.76 20.72
N CYS A 182 -2.76 3.65 20.55
CA CYS A 182 -1.60 3.33 21.40
C CYS A 182 -0.53 4.42 21.35
N GLU A 183 -0.23 4.95 20.15
CA GLU A 183 0.71 6.05 19.97
C GLU A 183 0.24 7.34 20.68
N MET A 184 -1.04 7.69 20.53
CA MET A 184 -1.63 8.89 21.12
C MET A 184 -1.63 8.85 22.65
N VAL A 185 -1.94 7.70 23.24
CA VAL A 185 -1.98 7.51 24.70
C VAL A 185 -0.58 7.41 25.30
N SER A 186 0.41 6.91 24.55
CA SER A 186 1.76 6.77 25.07
C SER A 186 2.42 8.13 25.37
N PRO A 187 3.09 8.30 26.52
CA PRO A 187 3.80 9.55 26.84
C PRO A 187 5.14 9.70 26.10
N THR A 188 5.63 8.63 25.47
CA THR A 188 6.99 8.57 24.89
C THR A 188 7.13 9.25 23.52
N PRO A 189 6.23 9.09 22.52
CA PRO A 189 6.42 9.72 21.23
C PRO A 189 6.23 11.23 21.35
N LYS A 190 7.10 11.99 20.67
CA LYS A 190 7.02 13.45 20.66
C LYS A 190 5.73 13.90 20.00
N TRP A 191 5.19 15.03 20.45
CA TRP A 191 3.88 15.53 20.01
C TRP A 191 3.74 15.65 18.49
N PHE A 192 4.82 16.01 17.78
CA PHE A 192 4.79 16.17 16.32
C PHE A 192 4.82 14.82 15.56
N VAL A 193 5.35 13.75 16.17
CA VAL A 193 5.25 12.38 15.62
C VAL A 193 3.78 11.96 15.63
N LYS A 194 3.09 12.20 16.75
CA LYS A 194 1.65 11.96 16.89
C LYS A 194 0.81 12.71 15.85
N VAL A 195 1.13 13.98 15.62
CA VAL A 195 0.49 14.78 14.55
C VAL A 195 0.72 14.14 13.17
N GLY A 196 1.92 13.65 12.91
CA GLY A 196 2.24 12.88 11.70
C GLY A 196 1.40 11.61 11.58
N GLY A 197 1.25 10.84 12.67
CA GLY A 197 0.39 9.65 12.73
C GLY A 197 -1.07 9.97 12.42
N VAL A 198 -1.63 11.02 13.01
CA VAL A 198 -2.98 11.50 12.73
C VAL A 198 -3.14 11.92 11.26
N ALA A 199 -2.17 12.66 10.71
CA ALA A 199 -2.20 13.08 9.31
C ALA A 199 -2.18 11.88 8.34
N MET A 200 -1.33 10.88 8.61
CA MET A 200 -1.26 9.65 7.81
C MET A 200 -2.54 8.81 7.90
N TYR A 201 -3.15 8.76 9.08
CA TYR A 201 -4.42 8.06 9.26
C TYR A 201 -5.58 8.79 8.56
N ALA A 202 -5.60 10.12 8.57
CA ALA A 202 -6.58 10.91 7.82
C ALA A 202 -6.50 10.65 6.30
N VAL A 203 -5.28 10.59 5.75
CA VAL A 203 -5.07 10.21 4.34
C VAL A 203 -5.60 8.79 4.06
N SER A 204 -5.43 7.85 4.99
CA SER A 204 -5.97 6.50 4.86
C SER A 204 -7.51 6.48 4.82
N TRP A 205 -8.18 7.35 5.59
CA TRP A 205 -9.63 7.52 5.50
C TRP A 205 -10.09 8.14 4.18
N CYS A 206 -9.37 9.12 3.65
CA CYS A 206 -9.65 9.68 2.32
C CYS A 206 -9.58 8.61 1.22
N PHE A 207 -8.59 7.71 1.30
CA PHE A 207 -8.51 6.55 0.42
C PHE A 207 -9.69 5.59 0.66
N MET A 208 -10.02 5.28 1.91
CA MET A 208 -11.13 4.39 2.25
C MET A 208 -12.46 4.88 1.65
N PHE A 209 -12.74 6.18 1.71
CA PHE A 209 -13.94 6.74 1.08
C PHE A 209 -13.98 6.51 -0.44
N SER A 210 -12.83 6.70 -1.11
CA SER A 210 -12.69 6.46 -2.55
C SER A 210 -12.87 4.98 -2.91
N ILE A 211 -12.31 4.09 -2.08
CA ILE A 211 -12.40 2.63 -2.23
C ILE A 211 -13.82 2.14 -1.99
N TRP A 212 -14.48 2.63 -0.94
CA TRP A 212 -15.88 2.33 -0.64
C TRP A 212 -16.78 2.70 -1.82
N ARG A 213 -16.61 3.90 -2.38
CA ARG A 213 -17.36 4.35 -3.55
C ARG A 213 -17.13 3.44 -4.76
N PHE A 214 -15.89 2.98 -4.97
CA PHE A 214 -15.58 2.01 -6.02
C PHE A 214 -16.26 0.65 -5.79
N ALA A 215 -16.13 0.10 -4.58
CA ALA A 215 -16.72 -1.18 -4.21
C ALA A 215 -18.24 -1.16 -4.35
N TRP A 216 -18.89 -0.10 -3.85
CA TRP A 216 -20.34 0.12 -3.98
C TRP A 216 -20.80 0.11 -5.43
N LYS A 217 -20.15 0.90 -6.30
CA LYS A 217 -20.48 0.95 -7.74
C LYS A 217 -20.30 -0.41 -8.42
N LYS A 218 -19.23 -1.14 -8.11
CA LYS A 218 -18.96 -2.47 -8.67
C LYS A 218 -20.02 -3.49 -8.21
N SER A 219 -20.38 -3.47 -6.93
CA SER A 219 -21.41 -4.35 -6.36
C SER A 219 -22.79 -4.11 -6.99
N ILE A 220 -23.19 -2.85 -7.17
CA ILE A 220 -24.45 -2.50 -7.85
C ILE A 220 -24.46 -3.02 -9.29
N LYS A 221 -23.39 -2.80 -10.06
CA LYS A 221 -23.32 -3.28 -11.46
C LYS A 221 -23.44 -4.81 -11.55
N LYS A 222 -22.77 -5.52 -10.65
CA LYS A 222 -22.85 -7.00 -10.58
C LYS A 222 -24.23 -7.47 -10.15
N TYR A 223 -24.84 -6.81 -9.18
CA TYR A 223 -26.20 -7.12 -8.73
C TYR A 223 -27.22 -6.96 -9.86
N HIS A 224 -27.17 -5.86 -10.61
CA HIS A 224 -28.03 -5.68 -11.79
C HIS A 224 -27.79 -6.75 -12.85
N ALA A 225 -26.53 -7.04 -13.19
CA ALA A 225 -26.21 -8.07 -14.18
C ALA A 225 -26.71 -9.47 -13.76
N TRP A 226 -26.56 -9.82 -12.48
CA TRP A 226 -27.09 -11.07 -11.93
C TRP A 226 -28.62 -11.10 -11.96
N ARG A 227 -29.27 -9.99 -11.59
CA ARG A 227 -30.74 -9.89 -11.62
C ARG A 227 -31.30 -10.03 -13.03
N SER A 228 -30.67 -9.40 -14.03
CA SER A 228 -31.06 -9.53 -15.44
C SER A 228 -30.94 -10.96 -15.95
N ARG A 229 -29.82 -11.64 -15.68
CA ARG A 229 -29.65 -13.07 -16.06
C ARG A 229 -30.69 -13.95 -15.39
N ARG A 230 -30.97 -13.73 -14.09
CA ARG A 230 -31.98 -14.50 -13.37
C ARG A 230 -33.40 -14.26 -13.91
N SER A 231 -33.71 -13.05 -14.37
CA SER A 231 -34.98 -12.79 -15.05
C SER A 231 -35.08 -13.46 -16.43
N GLU A 232 -34.00 -13.45 -17.22
CA GLU A 232 -33.93 -14.15 -18.51
C GLU A 232 -34.09 -15.67 -18.34
N GLU A 233 -33.39 -16.28 -17.38
CA GLU A 233 -33.52 -17.69 -17.04
C GLU A 233 -34.95 -18.05 -16.59
N ARG A 234 -35.61 -17.17 -15.82
CA ARG A 234 -37.01 -17.35 -15.43
C ARG A 234 -37.96 -17.26 -16.62
N GLN A 235 -37.75 -16.32 -17.53
CA GLN A 235 -38.56 -16.18 -18.75
C GLN A 235 -38.37 -17.39 -19.69
N LEU A 236 -37.14 -17.88 -19.86
CA LEU A 236 -36.85 -19.08 -20.64
C LEU A 236 -37.53 -20.32 -20.05
N LYS A 237 -37.52 -20.49 -18.72
CA LYS A 237 -38.23 -21.59 -18.05
C LYS A 237 -39.75 -21.48 -18.19
N HIS A 238 -40.31 -20.27 -18.18
CA HIS A 238 -41.76 -20.08 -18.32
C HIS A 238 -42.24 -20.29 -19.76
N ASN A 239 -41.49 -19.83 -20.75
CA ASN A 239 -41.80 -19.99 -22.18
C ASN A 239 -41.48 -21.40 -22.70
N GLY A 240 -40.52 -22.11 -22.09
CA GLY A 240 -40.25 -23.52 -22.39
C GLY A 240 -41.40 -24.46 -22.01
N HIS A 241 -42.27 -24.05 -21.08
CA HIS A 241 -43.47 -24.80 -20.69
C HIS A 241 -44.68 -24.59 -21.61
N LEU A 242 -44.62 -23.64 -22.55
CA LEU A 242 -45.71 -23.29 -23.49
C LEU A 242 -45.56 -23.94 -24.88
N LYS A 243 -44.56 -24.80 -25.08
CA LYS A 243 -44.42 -25.66 -26.28
C LYS A 243 -44.64 -27.12 -25.92
N THR A 244 -45.86 -27.47 -25.55
CA THR A 244 -46.38 -28.83 -25.61
C THR A 244 -47.90 -28.73 -25.67
N HIS A 245 -48.47 -29.41 -26.66
CA HIS A 245 -49.88 -29.39 -27.13
C HIS A 245 -50.24 -28.31 -28.14
#